data_AF-A0A3B8L2A3-F1
#
_entry.id   AF-A0A3B8L2A3-F1
#
_cell.length_a   1.000
_cell.length_b   1.000
_cell.length_c   1.000
_cell.angle_alpha   90.00
_cell.angle_beta   90.00
_cell.angle_gamma   90.00
#
_symmetry.space_group_name_H-M   'P 1'
#
loop_
_entity.id
_entity.type
_entity.pdbx_description
1 polymer ?
#
loop_
_entity_poly.entity_id
_entity_poly.type
_entity_poly.pdbx_seq_one_letter_code
_entity_poly.pdbx_strand_id
1 'polypeptide(L)'
;MLSLDQLNRRQAVRVGTGSLLGLSLGDLLRADAKQAPQARSVIHLYLTGGFSVQESWDPKPEAPTDFRGSFDVVRTNRGDHFSENFPRMAAVADKMTVIRSMHCKIP
;
A
#
# COMPACT_ATOMS: atom_id res chain seq x y z
N MET A 1 8.22 3.65 23.93
CA MET A 1 9.15 3.64 25.08
C MET A 1 10.26 2.66 24.72
N LEU A 2 11.36 3.15 24.14
CA LEU A 2 12.47 2.32 23.69
C LEU A 2 13.13 1.72 24.94
N SER A 3 12.99 0.40 25.12
CA SER A 3 13.66 -0.32 26.19
C SER A 3 15.17 -0.23 25.97
N LEU A 4 15.87 0.50 26.83
CA LEU A 4 17.32 0.74 26.78
C LEU A 4 18.15 -0.51 27.16
N ASP A 5 17.49 -1.63 27.39
CA ASP A 5 18.07 -2.81 28.06
C ASP A 5 18.85 -3.76 27.13
N GLN A 6 18.96 -3.47 25.82
CA GLN A 6 19.67 -4.32 24.86
C GLN A 6 20.60 -3.57 23.89
N LEU A 7 21.28 -2.51 24.34
CA LEU A 7 22.38 -1.94 23.55
C LEU A 7 23.65 -2.77 23.75
N ASN A 8 23.99 -3.61 22.78
CA ASN A 8 25.22 -4.39 22.78
C ASN A 8 26.43 -3.42 22.80
N ARG A 9 27.49 -3.69 23.57
CA ARG A 9 28.67 -2.79 23.73
C ARG A 9 29.20 -2.24 22.41
N ARG A 10 29.16 -3.04 21.34
CA ARG A 10 29.58 -2.62 19.98
C ARG A 10 28.68 -1.55 19.36
N GLN A 11 27.38 -1.58 19.63
CA GLN A 11 26.42 -0.57 19.17
C GLN A 11 26.64 0.76 19.90
N ALA A 12 26.91 0.73 21.21
CA ALA A 12 27.25 1.93 21.97
C ALA A 12 28.55 2.60 21.46
N VAL A 13 29.58 1.81 21.16
CA VAL A 13 30.82 2.33 20.56
C VAL A 13 30.57 2.91 19.17
N ARG A 14 29.76 2.26 18.32
CA ARG A 14 29.39 2.76 16.99
C ARG A 14 28.62 4.08 17.05
N VAL A 15 27.66 4.21 17.95
CA VAL A 15 26.87 5.44 18.12
C VAL A 15 27.77 6.57 18.67
N GLY A 16 28.65 6.26 19.62
CA GLY A 16 29.61 7.23 20.17
C GLY A 16 30.65 7.73 19.17
N THR A 17 31.26 6.83 18.38
CA THR A 17 32.23 7.21 17.33
C THR A 17 31.55 7.89 16.14
N GLY A 18 30.35 7.45 15.75
CA GLY A 18 29.55 8.13 14.72
C GLY A 18 29.21 9.57 15.10
N SER A 19 28.80 9.80 16.34
CA SER A 19 28.48 11.14 16.86
C SER A 19 29.72 12.07 16.86
N LEU A 20 30.90 11.54 17.18
CA LEU A 20 32.18 12.27 17.14
C LEU A 20 32.63 12.65 15.72
N LEU A 21 32.24 11.88 14.71
CA LEU A 21 32.51 12.16 13.30
C LEU A 21 31.44 13.05 12.64
N GLY A 22 30.50 13.59 13.42
CA GLY A 22 29.43 14.46 12.93
C GLY A 22 28.29 13.72 12.23
N LEU A 23 28.26 12.38 12.28
CA LEU A 23 27.12 11.60 11.81
C LEU A 23 26.01 11.70 12.84
N SER A 24 24.98 12.45 12.51
CA SER A 24 23.79 12.54 13.34
C SER A 24 23.02 11.23 13.31
N LEU A 25 22.19 10.98 14.32
CA LEU A 25 21.23 9.86 14.30
C LEU A 25 20.36 9.91 13.02
N GLY A 26 20.07 11.11 12.50
CA GLY A 26 19.36 11.29 11.23
C GLY A 26 20.13 10.77 10.02
N ASP A 27 21.46 10.84 10.01
CA ASP A 27 22.28 10.32 8.91
C ASP A 27 22.39 8.80 8.96
N LEU A 28 22.42 8.22 10.16
CA LEU A 28 22.33 6.77 10.33
C LEU A 28 20.96 6.23 9.92
N LEU A 29 19.88 6.94 10.26
CA LEU A 29 18.52 6.57 9.83
C LEU A 29 18.32 6.75 8.32
N ARG A 30 18.98 7.73 7.69
CA ARG A 30 18.99 7.88 6.23
C ARG A 30 19.82 6.81 5.53
N ALA A 31 20.92 6.37 6.14
CA ALA A 31 21.73 5.26 5.62
C ALA A 31 21.00 3.92 5.76
N ASP A 32 20.19 3.75 6.81
CA ASP A 32 19.35 2.57 7.06
C ASP A 32 17.98 2.65 6.38
N ALA A 33 17.66 3.78 5.73
CA ALA A 33 16.56 3.87 4.78
C ALA A 33 16.95 3.00 3.57
N LYS A 34 16.70 1.69 3.73
CA LYS A 34 16.85 0.67 2.72
C LYS A 34 16.42 1.24 1.38
N GLN A 35 17.31 1.15 0.40
CA GLN A 35 16.99 1.42 -1.01
C GLN A 35 15.64 0.80 -1.32
N ALA A 36 14.73 1.62 -1.84
CA ALA A 36 13.42 1.15 -2.24
C ALA A 36 13.61 -0.08 -3.15
N PRO A 37 12.94 -1.21 -2.86
CA PRO A 37 13.13 -2.42 -3.64
C PRO A 37 12.85 -2.13 -5.12
N GLN A 38 13.85 -2.34 -5.96
CA GLN A 38 13.74 -2.08 -7.39
C GLN A 38 13.05 -3.27 -8.07
N ALA A 39 11.97 -3.00 -8.81
CA ALA A 39 11.31 -4.02 -9.63
C ALA A 39 12.22 -4.41 -10.81
N ARG A 40 12.34 -5.72 -11.10
CA ARG A 40 13.16 -6.23 -12.23
C ARG A 40 12.49 -6.00 -13.58
N SER A 41 11.17 -6.06 -13.63
CA SER A 41 10.34 -5.82 -14.81
C SER A 41 8.95 -5.36 -14.40
N VAL A 42 8.30 -4.56 -15.25
CA VAL A 42 6.95 -4.02 -15.00
C VAL A 42 6.12 -4.22 -16.26
N ILE A 43 4.92 -4.79 -16.10
CA ILE A 43 3.91 -4.84 -17.17
C ILE A 43 2.88 -3.76 -16.84
N HIS A 44 2.72 -2.79 -17.76
CA HIS A 44 1.72 -1.74 -17.63
C HIS A 44 0.57 -2.01 -18.59
N LEU A 45 -0.61 -2.28 -18.04
CA LEU A 45 -1.85 -2.44 -18.79
C LEU A 45 -2.62 -1.12 -18.75
N TYR A 46 -2.67 -0.42 -19.87
CA TYR A 46 -3.43 0.82 -20.01
C TYR A 46 -4.74 0.55 -20.76
N LEU A 47 -5.85 0.57 -20.04
CA LEU A 47 -7.18 0.30 -20.59
C LEU A 47 -7.86 1.62 -20.94
N THR A 48 -7.81 2.00 -22.22
CA THR A 48 -8.47 3.24 -22.69
C THR A 48 -9.97 2.96 -22.88
N GLY A 49 -10.80 3.66 -22.11
CA GLY A 49 -12.27 3.65 -22.27
C GLY A 49 -13.02 2.36 -21.89
N GLY A 50 -12.36 1.32 -21.37
CA GLY A 50 -12.95 -0.01 -21.22
C GLY A 50 -13.35 -0.46 -19.81
N PHE A 51 -12.98 0.28 -18.77
CA PHE A 51 -13.17 -0.20 -17.40
C PHE A 51 -13.53 0.92 -16.44
N SER A 52 -14.78 0.92 -15.97
CA SER A 52 -15.24 1.89 -14.98
C SER A 52 -14.71 1.51 -13.60
N VAL A 53 -14.04 2.43 -12.91
CA VAL A 53 -13.45 2.18 -11.58
C VAL A 53 -14.51 1.72 -10.57
N GLN A 54 -15.72 2.28 -10.65
CA GLN A 54 -16.84 1.99 -9.74
C GLN A 54 -17.49 0.62 -9.98
N GLU A 55 -17.22 -0.04 -11.11
CA GLU A 55 -17.73 -1.38 -11.42
C GLU A 55 -16.65 -2.46 -11.29
N SER A 56 -15.51 -2.10 -10.69
CA SER A 56 -14.26 -2.86 -10.80
C SER A 56 -13.63 -3.16 -9.46
N TRP A 57 -12.64 -2.36 -9.06
CA TRP A 57 -11.84 -2.53 -7.85
C TRP A 57 -12.26 -1.61 -6.71
N ASP A 58 -13.17 -0.66 -6.97
CA ASP A 58 -13.69 0.26 -5.97
C ASP A 58 -15.19 0.49 -6.15
N PRO A 59 -16.01 -0.57 -6.03
CA PRO A 59 -17.45 -0.39 -6.02
C PRO A 59 -17.90 0.37 -4.78
N LYS A 60 -18.91 1.21 -4.97
CA LYS A 60 -19.54 2.02 -3.93
C LYS A 60 -20.92 1.47 -3.62
N PRO A 61 -21.03 0.43 -2.77
CA PRO A 61 -22.32 -0.19 -2.47
C PRO A 61 -23.33 0.79 -1.85
N GLU A 62 -22.84 1.85 -1.20
CA GLU A 62 -23.64 2.90 -0.58
C GLU A 62 -24.18 3.96 -1.56
N ALA A 63 -23.65 4.03 -2.79
CA ALA A 63 -24.14 4.98 -3.79
C ALA A 63 -25.41 4.44 -4.48
N PRO A 64 -26.31 5.32 -4.96
CA PRO A 64 -27.47 4.90 -5.74
C PRO A 64 -27.05 4.10 -6.99
N THR A 65 -27.86 3.13 -7.38
CA THR A 65 -27.60 2.22 -8.52
C THR A 65 -27.27 2.98 -9.81
N ASP A 66 -27.89 4.14 -10.02
CA ASP A 66 -27.65 5.00 -11.19
C ASP A 66 -26.21 5.51 -11.30
N PHE A 67 -25.50 5.64 -10.17
CA PHE A 67 -24.12 6.12 -10.13
C PHE A 67 -23.10 5.00 -9.99
N ARG A 68 -23.40 3.96 -9.20
CA ARG A 68 -22.45 2.85 -8.98
C ARG A 68 -22.45 1.81 -10.09
N GLY A 69 -23.49 1.75 -10.92
CA GLY A 69 -23.67 0.72 -11.94
C GLY A 69 -24.52 -0.46 -11.47
N SER A 70 -24.73 -1.42 -12.37
CA SER A 70 -25.68 -2.54 -12.17
C SER A 70 -25.09 -3.72 -11.39
N PHE A 71 -23.77 -3.79 -11.26
CA PHE A 71 -23.08 -4.93 -10.64
C PHE A 71 -23.11 -4.85 -9.12
N ASP A 72 -23.25 -6.00 -8.48
CA ASP A 72 -23.14 -6.11 -7.01
C ASP A 72 -21.67 -6.24 -6.56
N VAL A 73 -21.46 -6.37 -5.25
CA VAL A 73 -20.13 -6.44 -4.62
C VAL A 73 -19.80 -7.82 -4.07
N VAL A 74 -18.52 -8.18 -4.17
CA VAL A 74 -17.94 -9.34 -3.49
C VAL A 74 -16.93 -8.86 -2.45
N ARG A 75 -17.00 -9.44 -1.25
CA ARG A 75 -16.07 -9.14 -0.16
C ARG A 75 -14.73 -9.86 -0.39
N THR A 76 -13.64 -9.12 -0.30
CA THR A 76 -12.27 -9.64 -0.41
C THR A 76 -11.80 -10.26 0.91
N ASN A 77 -10.75 -11.08 0.86
CA ASN A 77 -10.15 -11.68 2.06
C ASN A 77 -9.55 -10.64 3.04
N ARG A 78 -9.29 -9.40 2.60
CA ARG A 78 -8.80 -8.29 3.45
C ARG A 78 -9.91 -7.38 3.97
N GLY A 79 -11.16 -7.62 3.57
CA GLY A 79 -12.32 -6.83 4.00
C GLY A 79 -12.71 -5.68 3.08
N ASP A 80 -11.93 -5.38 2.04
CA ASP A 80 -12.34 -4.49 0.93
C ASP A 80 -13.45 -5.13 0.08
N HIS A 81 -14.12 -4.32 -0.75
CA HIS A 81 -15.11 -4.78 -1.73
C HIS A 81 -14.57 -4.66 -3.15
N PHE A 82 -14.83 -5.66 -4.00
CA PHE A 82 -14.69 -5.60 -5.46
C PHE A 82 -16.02 -5.91 -6.13
N SER A 83 -16.12 -5.72 -7.45
CA SER A 83 -17.29 -6.12 -8.21
C SER A 83 -17.48 -7.65 -8.25
N GLU A 84 -18.74 -8.09 -8.27
CA GLU A 84 -19.14 -9.50 -8.33
C GLU A 84 -18.51 -10.28 -9.49
N ASN A 85 -18.10 -9.58 -10.56
CA ASN A 85 -17.43 -10.16 -11.72
C ASN A 85 -16.00 -10.65 -11.42
N PHE A 86 -15.45 -10.33 -10.23
CA PHE A 86 -14.06 -10.59 -9.88
C PHE A 86 -13.86 -11.51 -8.66
N PRO A 87 -14.55 -12.68 -8.57
CA PRO A 87 -14.48 -13.53 -7.39
C PRO A 87 -13.07 -14.11 -7.17
N ARG A 88 -12.38 -14.47 -8.26
CA ARG A 88 -11.00 -15.00 -8.20
C ARG A 88 -10.00 -13.94 -7.76
N MET A 89 -10.23 -12.68 -8.11
CA MET A 89 -9.37 -11.56 -7.74
C MET A 89 -9.59 -11.18 -6.27
N ALA A 90 -10.84 -11.21 -5.80
CA ALA A 90 -11.18 -11.02 -4.39
C ALA A 90 -10.53 -12.06 -3.46
N ALA A 91 -10.35 -13.30 -3.94
CA ALA A 91 -9.69 -14.37 -3.21
C ALA A 91 -8.17 -14.16 -3.06
N VAL A 92 -7.53 -13.38 -3.93
CA VAL A 92 -6.07 -13.12 -3.91
C VAL A 92 -5.72 -11.68 -3.53
N ALA A 93 -6.64 -10.97 -2.88
CA ALA A 93 -6.43 -9.57 -2.49
C ALA A 93 -5.29 -9.36 -1.49
N ASP A 94 -4.89 -10.42 -0.76
CA ASP A 94 -3.69 -10.46 0.09
C ASP A 94 -2.37 -10.25 -0.69
N LYS A 95 -2.34 -10.59 -1.99
CA LYS A 95 -1.13 -10.55 -2.83
C LYS A 95 -1.03 -9.31 -3.72
N MET A 96 -2.03 -8.45 -3.71
CA MET A 96 -2.02 -7.21 -4.49
C MET A 96 -2.28 -6.00 -3.61
N THR A 97 -1.94 -4.84 -4.14
CA THR A 97 -2.26 -3.55 -3.53
C THR A 97 -3.09 -2.77 -4.52
N VAL A 98 -4.32 -2.45 -4.13
CA VAL A 98 -5.21 -1.60 -4.91
C VAL A 98 -4.94 -0.16 -4.52
N ILE A 99 -4.60 0.67 -5.50
CA ILE A 99 -4.37 2.10 -5.30
C ILE A 99 -5.60 2.85 -5.82
N ARG A 100 -6.35 3.47 -4.90
CA ARG A 100 -7.54 4.28 -5.19
C ARG A 100 -7.14 5.76 -5.24
N SER A 101 -6.61 6.21 -6.38
CA SER A 101 -6.12 7.59 -6.53
C SER A 101 -7.22 8.62 -6.77
N MET A 102 -8.40 8.19 -7.23
CA MET A 102 -9.53 9.07 -7.52
C MET A 102 -10.66 8.80 -6.54
N HIS A 103 -11.17 9.84 -5.91
CA HIS A 103 -12.27 9.76 -4.95
C HIS A 103 -13.42 10.66 -5.39
N CYS A 104 -14.55 10.07 -5.76
CA CYS A 104 -15.79 10.81 -5.95
C CYS A 104 -16.57 10.89 -4.63
N LYS A 105 -17.06 12.07 -4.29
CA LYS A 105 -17.98 12.23 -3.16
C LYS A 105 -19.36 11.72 -3.57
N ILE A 106 -19.95 10.88 -2.73
CA ILE A 106 -21.31 10.37 -2.93
C ILE A 106 -22.26 11.48 -2.46
N PRO A 107 -23.26 11.87 -3.26
CA PRO A 107 -24.25 12.86 -2.85
C PRO A 107 -25.07 12.40 -1.65
#